data_AF-A0A812MFD8-F1
#
_entry.id   AF-A0A812MFD8-F1
#
_cell.length_a   1.000
_cell.length_b   1.000
_cell.length_c   1.000
_cell.angle_alpha   90.00
_cell.angle_beta   90.00
_cell.angle_gamma   90.00
#
_symmetry.space_group_name_H-M   'P 1'
#
loop_
_entity.id
_entity.type
_entity.pdbx_description
1 polymer ?
#
loop_
_entity_poly.entity_id
_entity_poly.type
_entity_poly.pdbx_seq_one_letter_code
_entity_poly.pdbx_strand_id
1 'polypeptide(L)'
;MGATTDEETVQTLQVSTKQALQLSAPSGVLGSGPGGLARSVEQRTSTNISVVHNPTGADVTIRGSKTGVAKAATLLKALVAFKESASPEERGICPWFACGFCREHREDDDGCEAGLHSPEIILQVQADWLSKTPKPSEGEMPKVKGRPLLLTVSCGGAAPPPLAGSMSAMPGPRPATGGGIGCFEEELIELCIVAVDWEKAEEVSRFHRFIRPGEWDEKDAEMRQAFPPSCFAPTKALAFSDVLADLMDWLPNLLGVTLDEVSPEDFLWVSPRDWEIQNLLPRRCAYAGVDGGLQDFFLRRWCCLKDVFRQHFALPNEAAPNGLSAMARYLGQAPSDKAKRTFCMDENAIVVRITLELARKGWKPTATAWRESVMAPTTFLLPRRGDIPAPEAEPLA
;
A
#
# COMPACT_ATOMS: atom_id res chain seq x y z
N MET A 1 -14.86 44.69 -54.96
CA MET A 1 -16.28 44.60 -54.55
C MET A 1 -16.63 43.13 -54.39
N GLY A 2 -17.21 42.74 -53.25
CA GLY A 2 -17.70 41.39 -52.93
C GLY A 2 -16.66 40.55 -52.15
N ALA A 3 -16.71 40.45 -50.82
CA ALA A 3 -17.65 39.72 -49.92
C ALA A 3 -17.15 38.28 -49.65
N THR A 4 -16.52 38.02 -48.50
CA THR A 4 -17.04 37.49 -47.19
C THR A 4 -16.76 35.99 -47.03
N THR A 5 -16.04 35.60 -45.98
CA THR A 5 -16.50 34.69 -44.92
C THR A 5 -15.42 34.54 -43.83
N ASP A 6 -15.90 34.57 -42.59
CA ASP A 6 -15.15 34.43 -41.34
C ASP A 6 -14.52 33.03 -41.20
N GLU A 7 -13.36 32.95 -40.53
CA GLU A 7 -13.13 31.85 -39.59
C GLU A 7 -12.14 32.28 -38.49
N GLU A 8 -12.62 32.12 -37.26
CA GLU A 8 -11.90 32.33 -36.01
C GLU A 8 -10.59 31.53 -35.97
N THR A 9 -9.52 32.13 -35.47
CA THR A 9 -8.49 31.38 -34.76
C THR A 9 -8.45 31.87 -33.32
N VAL A 10 -9.25 31.24 -32.48
CA VAL A 10 -9.15 31.33 -31.03
C VAL A 10 -7.82 30.70 -30.61
N GLN A 11 -6.78 31.52 -30.44
CA GLN A 11 -5.62 31.15 -29.64
C GLN A 11 -5.99 31.27 -28.17
N THR A 12 -6.49 30.19 -27.56
CA THR A 12 -6.56 30.11 -26.10
C THR A 12 -5.14 29.93 -25.55
N LEU A 13 -4.52 31.05 -25.20
CA LEU A 13 -3.32 31.13 -24.36
C LEU A 13 -3.56 30.36 -23.06
N GLN A 14 -2.99 29.15 -22.93
CA GLN A 14 -2.82 28.53 -21.61
C GLN A 14 -1.70 29.24 -20.87
N VAL A 15 -2.06 30.27 -20.10
CA VAL A 15 -1.16 30.89 -19.11
C VAL A 15 -1.02 29.91 -17.94
N SER A 16 -0.03 29.01 -18.00
CA SER A 16 0.34 28.21 -16.83
C SER A 16 0.98 29.13 -15.79
N THR A 17 0.31 29.34 -14.67
CA THR A 17 0.84 30.19 -13.58
C THR A 17 1.81 29.34 -12.75
N LYS A 18 3.02 29.84 -12.51
CA LYS A 18 4.02 29.20 -11.62
C LYS A 18 4.08 29.98 -10.32
N GLN A 19 3.83 29.32 -9.19
CA GLN A 19 4.05 29.89 -7.86
C GLN A 19 5.06 29.04 -7.10
N ALA A 20 6.10 29.70 -6.58
CA ALA A 20 7.04 29.13 -5.62
C ALA A 20 6.55 29.47 -4.21
N LEU A 21 6.48 28.47 -3.35
CA LEU A 21 6.11 28.62 -1.95
C LEU A 21 7.23 28.02 -1.10
N GLN A 22 7.79 28.82 -0.20
CA GLN A 22 8.69 28.33 0.82
C GLN A 22 7.84 27.99 2.05
N LEU A 23 7.91 26.75 2.50
CA LEU A 23 7.25 26.28 3.71
C LEU A 23 8.31 25.94 4.74
N SER A 24 8.20 26.54 5.93
CA SER A 24 9.02 26.25 7.12
C SER A 24 8.75 24.88 7.75
N ALA A 25 8.04 24.00 7.03
CA ALA A 25 7.54 22.74 7.53
C ALA A 25 8.64 21.65 7.53
N PRO A 26 8.63 20.70 8.48
CA PRO A 26 9.36 19.45 8.35
C PRO A 26 9.11 18.79 6.99
N SER A 27 10.17 18.30 6.36
CA SER A 27 10.22 17.70 5.02
C SER A 27 9.03 16.76 4.73
N GLY A 28 8.54 16.02 5.72
CA GLY A 28 7.52 14.99 5.57
C GLY A 28 6.04 15.42 5.63
N VAL A 29 5.70 16.72 5.61
CA VAL A 29 4.28 17.12 5.47
C VAL A 29 3.75 16.87 4.05
N LEU A 30 4.61 16.99 3.04
CA LEU A 30 4.18 17.02 1.65
C LEU A 30 4.36 15.68 0.90
N GLY A 31 5.07 14.73 1.52
CA GLY A 31 5.17 13.33 1.11
C GLY A 31 5.78 13.10 -0.27
N SER A 32 7.05 12.69 -0.30
CA SER A 32 7.72 12.08 -1.45
C SER A 32 7.37 10.58 -1.54
N GLY A 33 6.12 10.28 -1.88
CA GLY A 33 5.67 8.90 -2.08
C GLY A 33 4.37 8.81 -2.88
N PRO A 34 4.07 7.66 -3.51
CA PRO A 34 2.83 7.45 -4.29
C PRO A 34 1.62 7.40 -3.34
N GLY A 35 1.17 8.56 -2.88
CA GLY A 35 0.11 8.69 -1.87
C GLY A 35 0.21 9.93 -0.97
N GLY A 36 1.27 10.76 -1.12
CA GLY A 36 1.47 11.96 -0.30
C GLY A 36 0.34 12.99 -0.36
N LEU A 37 0.23 13.82 0.67
CA LEU A 37 -0.73 14.93 0.77
C LEU A 37 -0.69 15.85 -0.45
N ALA A 38 0.48 16.05 -1.06
CA ALA A 38 0.63 16.78 -2.32
C ALA A 38 -0.24 16.19 -3.45
N ARG A 39 -0.24 14.86 -3.64
CA ARG A 39 -1.03 14.19 -4.68
C ARG A 39 -2.54 14.34 -4.46
N SER A 40 -2.98 14.31 -3.21
CA SER A 40 -4.38 14.59 -2.85
C SER A 40 -4.77 16.03 -3.18
N VAL A 41 -3.86 16.98 -2.99
CA VAL A 41 -4.08 18.38 -3.39
C VAL A 41 -4.10 18.49 -4.91
N GLU A 42 -3.11 17.94 -5.63
CA GLU A 42 -3.04 17.91 -7.09
C GLU A 42 -4.37 17.46 -7.72
N GLN A 43 -4.95 16.35 -7.22
CA GLN A 43 -6.23 15.83 -7.69
C GLN A 43 -7.42 16.78 -7.42
N ARG A 44 -7.44 17.47 -6.27
CA ARG A 44 -8.53 18.37 -5.86
C ARG A 44 -8.48 19.75 -6.52
N THR A 45 -7.33 20.13 -7.04
CA THR A 45 -7.07 21.46 -7.59
C THR A 45 -6.70 21.44 -9.07
N SER A 46 -6.58 20.24 -9.66
CA SER A 46 -6.11 20.05 -11.04
C SER A 46 -4.78 20.78 -11.29
N THR A 47 -3.86 20.69 -10.31
CA THR A 47 -2.52 21.27 -10.37
C THR A 47 -1.47 20.18 -10.36
N ASN A 48 -0.25 20.51 -10.79
CA ASN A 48 0.94 19.71 -10.57
C ASN A 48 1.81 20.37 -9.49
N ILE A 49 2.26 19.60 -8.51
CA ILE A 49 2.99 20.05 -7.34
C ILE A 49 4.31 19.30 -7.29
N SER A 50 5.43 20.02 -7.35
CA SER A 50 6.76 19.46 -7.13
C SER A 50 7.34 20.00 -5.84
N VAL A 51 7.88 19.11 -5.02
CA VAL A 51 8.44 19.43 -3.70
C VAL A 51 9.92 19.11 -3.70
N VAL A 52 10.75 20.08 -3.29
CA VAL A 52 12.19 19.90 -3.09
C VAL A 52 12.47 20.13 -1.61
N HIS A 53 12.97 19.11 -0.92
CA HIS A 53 13.29 19.21 0.50
C HIS A 53 14.66 19.86 0.71
N ASN A 54 14.77 20.69 1.74
CA ASN A 54 16.01 21.31 2.17
C ASN A 54 16.14 21.22 3.71
N PRO A 55 17.33 21.42 4.30
CA PRO A 55 17.55 21.23 5.74
C PRO A 55 16.65 22.08 6.64
N THR A 56 16.10 23.17 6.11
CA THR A 56 15.23 24.12 6.82
C THR A 56 13.74 23.97 6.48
N GLY A 57 13.36 23.01 5.62
CA GLY A 57 11.98 22.75 5.23
C GLY A 57 11.80 22.25 3.80
N ALA A 58 10.89 22.87 3.04
CA ALA A 58 10.63 22.45 1.66
C ALA A 58 10.26 23.61 0.73
N ASP A 59 10.81 23.56 -0.48
CA ASP A 59 10.46 24.42 -1.60
C ASP A 59 9.40 23.73 -2.46
N VAL A 60 8.23 24.35 -2.53
CA VAL A 60 7.10 23.80 -3.30
C VAL A 60 6.87 24.65 -4.53
N THR A 61 6.89 24.02 -5.70
CA THR A 61 6.43 24.64 -6.93
C THR A 61 5.07 24.07 -7.32
N ILE A 62 4.10 24.95 -7.50
CA ILE A 62 2.74 24.60 -7.96
C ILE A 62 2.56 25.14 -9.38
N ARG A 63 2.09 24.29 -10.28
CA ARG A 63 1.77 24.62 -11.67
C ARG A 63 0.32 24.27 -11.98
N GLY A 64 -0.40 25.18 -12.63
CA GLY A 64 -1.77 24.95 -13.06
C GLY A 64 -2.48 26.25 -13.43
N SER A 65 -3.82 26.21 -13.44
CA SER A 65 -4.64 27.41 -13.60
C SER A 65 -4.45 28.35 -12.40
N LYS A 66 -4.62 29.66 -12.61
CA LYS A 66 -4.46 30.66 -11.53
C LYS A 66 -5.33 30.35 -10.30
N THR A 67 -6.57 29.91 -10.52
CA THR A 67 -7.51 29.48 -9.47
C THR A 67 -7.09 28.17 -8.81
N GLY A 68 -6.61 27.20 -9.59
CA GLY A 68 -6.08 25.93 -9.08
C GLY A 68 -4.85 26.13 -8.21
N VAL A 69 -3.90 26.95 -8.66
CA VAL A 69 -2.66 27.29 -7.94
C VAL A 69 -2.98 27.96 -6.60
N ALA A 70 -3.86 28.96 -6.59
CA ALA A 70 -4.27 29.64 -5.35
C ALA A 70 -4.95 28.65 -4.36
N LYS A 71 -5.85 27.79 -4.86
CA LYS A 71 -6.52 26.78 -4.04
C LYS A 71 -5.54 25.74 -3.49
N ALA A 72 -4.58 25.30 -4.31
CA ALA A 72 -3.54 24.36 -3.90
C ALA A 72 -2.64 24.96 -2.83
N ALA A 73 -2.19 26.21 -3.02
CA ALA A 73 -1.38 26.91 -2.03
C ALA A 73 -2.11 27.05 -0.68
N THR A 74 -3.39 27.41 -0.68
CA THR A 74 -4.20 27.50 0.54
C THR A 74 -4.36 26.14 1.23
N LEU A 75 -4.67 25.08 0.47
CA LEU A 75 -4.80 23.73 1.01
C LEU A 75 -3.48 23.23 1.60
N LEU A 76 -2.36 23.44 0.91
CA LEU A 76 -1.04 23.05 1.41
C LEU A 76 -0.67 23.78 2.70
N LYS A 77 -0.88 25.10 2.76
CA LYS A 77 -0.66 25.88 3.99
C LYS A 77 -1.53 25.40 5.15
N ALA A 78 -2.81 25.10 4.88
CA ALA A 78 -3.73 24.59 5.90
C ALA A 78 -3.32 23.19 6.37
N LEU A 79 -2.87 22.32 5.47
CA LEU A 79 -2.39 20.98 5.82
C LEU A 79 -1.10 21.02 6.64
N VAL A 80 -0.18 21.93 6.31
CA VAL A 80 1.03 22.21 7.09
C VAL A 80 0.67 22.72 8.47
N ALA A 81 -0.14 23.77 8.57
CA ALA A 81 -0.56 24.33 9.84
C ALA A 81 -1.27 23.27 10.71
N PHE A 82 -2.14 22.45 10.11
CA PHE A 82 -2.84 21.38 10.82
C PHE A 82 -1.90 20.30 11.35
N LYS A 83 -0.86 19.92 10.58
CA LYS A 83 0.14 18.91 11.00
C LYS A 83 1.13 19.47 12.02
N GLU A 84 1.49 20.75 11.94
CA GLU A 84 2.30 21.45 12.95
C GLU A 84 1.53 21.58 14.28
N SER A 85 0.22 21.83 14.22
CA SER A 85 -0.66 21.86 15.39
C SER A 85 -1.21 20.49 15.82
N ALA A 86 -0.90 19.42 15.09
CA ALA A 86 -1.46 18.11 15.34
C ALA A 86 -0.97 17.57 16.68
N SER A 87 -1.89 17.05 17.50
CA SER A 87 -1.50 16.36 18.74
C SER A 87 -0.60 15.17 18.42
N PRO A 88 0.22 14.69 19.37
CA PRO A 88 0.96 13.44 19.22
C PRO A 88 0.09 12.29 18.69
N GLU A 89 -1.17 12.18 19.15
CA GLU A 89 -2.10 11.13 18.72
C GLU A 89 -2.54 11.27 17.24
N GLU A 90 -2.51 12.49 16.70
CA GLU A 90 -2.85 12.81 15.31
C GLU A 90 -1.65 12.66 14.36
N ARG A 91 -0.41 12.68 14.88
CA ARG A 91 0.82 12.48 14.09
C ARG A 91 0.99 11.03 13.61
N GLY A 92 0.22 10.09 14.16
CA GLY A 92 0.34 8.67 13.85
C GLY A 92 1.61 8.07 14.47
N ILE A 93 1.93 6.85 14.08
CA ILE A 93 3.04 6.08 14.66
C ILE A 93 4.05 5.80 13.57
N CYS A 94 5.35 5.89 13.90
CA CYS A 94 6.39 5.58 12.93
C CYS A 94 6.44 4.07 12.66
N PRO A 95 6.18 3.62 11.41
CA PRO A 95 6.17 2.19 11.10
C PRO A 95 7.57 1.57 11.14
N TRP A 96 8.61 2.34 10.78
CA TRP A 96 10.00 1.89 10.88
C TRP A 96 10.40 1.67 12.35
N PHE A 97 10.07 2.63 13.22
CA PHE A 97 10.30 2.49 14.66
C PHE A 97 9.57 1.27 15.23
N ALA A 98 8.32 1.02 14.82
CA ALA A 98 7.57 -0.19 15.20
C ALA A 98 8.28 -1.51 14.84
N CYS A 99 9.17 -1.46 13.84
CA CYS A 99 9.91 -2.61 13.34
C CYS A 99 11.32 -2.74 13.92
N GLY A 100 11.76 -1.81 14.77
CA GLY A 100 13.03 -1.91 15.50
C GLY A 100 13.81 -0.61 15.52
N PHE A 101 13.69 0.20 14.47
CA PHE A 101 14.60 1.31 14.23
C PHE A 101 13.97 2.38 13.34
N CYS A 102 14.21 3.64 13.64
CA CYS A 102 13.83 4.76 12.77
C CYS A 102 15.06 5.47 12.20
N ARG A 103 15.17 5.49 10.88
CA ARG A 103 16.24 6.22 10.17
C ARG A 103 16.01 7.73 10.02
N GLU A 104 14.80 8.22 10.32
CA GLU A 104 14.37 9.61 10.03
C GLU A 104 14.34 10.48 11.30
N HIS A 105 15.14 10.15 12.32
CA HIS A 105 15.09 10.81 13.62
C HIS A 105 15.49 12.29 13.57
N ARG A 106 14.88 13.08 14.46
CA ARG A 106 15.21 14.47 14.75
C ARG A 106 15.52 14.61 16.23
N GLU A 107 16.66 15.22 16.57
CA GLU A 107 17.24 15.23 17.93
C GLU A 107 16.30 15.79 19.02
N ASP A 108 15.30 16.61 18.66
CA ASP A 108 14.44 17.33 19.60
C ASP A 108 12.97 16.83 19.68
N ASP A 109 12.62 15.71 19.04
CA ASP A 109 11.23 15.21 18.99
C ASP A 109 11.07 13.77 19.52
N ASP A 110 9.95 13.49 20.22
CA ASP A 110 9.49 12.15 20.63
C ASP A 110 9.04 11.27 19.43
N GLY A 111 9.62 11.49 18.25
CA GLY A 111 9.19 10.88 17.01
C GLY A 111 10.01 11.29 15.80
N CYS A 112 9.44 11.03 14.62
CA CYS A 112 9.98 11.46 13.34
C CYS A 112 8.83 11.95 12.44
N GLU A 113 9.18 12.28 11.19
CA GLU A 113 8.21 12.74 10.20
C GLU A 113 7.13 11.70 9.87
N ALA A 114 7.44 10.42 10.06
CA ALA A 114 6.54 9.28 9.83
C ALA A 114 5.63 8.98 11.03
N GLY A 115 5.88 9.56 12.21
CA GLY A 115 5.03 9.43 13.39
C GLY A 115 5.80 9.30 14.70
N LEU A 116 5.07 9.03 15.78
CA LEU A 116 5.60 8.90 17.14
C LEU A 116 6.52 7.68 17.31
N HIS A 117 7.50 7.84 18.20
CA HIS A 117 8.39 6.78 18.68
C HIS A 117 7.96 6.28 20.06
N SER A 118 6.75 5.71 20.18
CA SER A 118 6.27 5.13 21.44
C SER A 118 6.00 3.62 21.29
N PRO A 119 6.83 2.76 21.91
CA PRO A 119 6.62 1.32 21.92
C PRO A 119 5.26 0.92 22.51
N GLU A 120 4.81 1.62 23.55
CA GLU A 120 3.56 1.36 24.25
C GLU A 120 2.37 1.59 23.32
N ILE A 121 2.35 2.73 22.61
CA ILE A 121 1.28 3.05 21.67
C ILE A 121 1.30 2.08 20.48
N ILE A 122 2.49 1.70 19.97
CA ILE A 122 2.62 0.69 18.90
C ILE A 122 1.94 -0.63 19.32
N LEU A 123 2.30 -1.15 20.49
CA LEU A 123 1.76 -2.40 21.00
C LEU A 123 0.26 -2.30 21.27
N GLN A 124 -0.21 -1.17 21.79
CA GLN A 124 -1.64 -0.93 22.02
C GLN A 124 -2.41 -0.91 20.71
N VAL A 125 -1.92 -0.22 19.66
CA VAL A 125 -2.61 -0.18 18.36
C VAL A 125 -2.67 -1.55 17.71
N GLN A 126 -1.59 -2.34 17.77
CA GLN A 126 -1.60 -3.71 17.29
C GLN A 126 -2.62 -4.57 18.07
N ALA A 127 -2.61 -4.50 19.40
CA ALA A 127 -3.53 -5.25 20.25
C ALA A 127 -4.99 -4.84 20.03
N ASP A 128 -5.27 -3.54 19.87
CA ASP A 128 -6.59 -3.00 19.56
C ASP A 128 -7.09 -3.44 18.18
N TRP A 129 -6.18 -3.64 17.22
CA TRP A 129 -6.55 -4.13 15.90
C TRP A 129 -6.83 -5.63 15.93
N LEU A 130 -5.98 -6.42 16.60
CA LEU A 130 -6.14 -7.86 16.74
C LEU A 130 -7.37 -8.24 17.60
N SER A 131 -7.70 -7.45 18.62
CA SER A 131 -8.86 -7.69 19.50
C SER A 131 -10.21 -7.53 18.80
N LYS A 132 -10.23 -6.89 17.62
CA LYS A 132 -11.42 -6.80 16.75
C LYS A 132 -11.67 -8.08 15.95
N THR A 133 -10.84 -9.10 16.11
CA THR A 133 -11.12 -10.44 15.60
C THR A 133 -12.52 -10.86 16.08
N PRO A 134 -13.43 -11.24 15.17
CA PRO A 134 -14.75 -11.71 15.55
C PRO A 134 -14.63 -12.85 16.54
N LYS A 135 -15.46 -12.83 17.58
CA LYS A 135 -15.57 -14.01 18.46
C LYS A 135 -16.09 -15.15 17.60
N PRO A 136 -15.58 -16.39 17.76
CA PRO A 136 -16.05 -17.52 16.97
C PRO A 136 -17.57 -17.63 17.12
N SER A 137 -18.30 -17.29 16.07
CA SER A 137 -19.73 -17.53 15.98
C SER A 137 -19.90 -19.01 15.69
N GLU A 138 -19.83 -19.84 16.74
CA GLU A 138 -20.01 -21.30 16.65
C GLU A 138 -19.20 -21.96 15.52
N GLY A 139 -17.91 -22.15 15.76
CA GLY A 139 -17.09 -23.11 15.04
C GLY A 139 -15.99 -22.50 14.18
N GLU A 140 -14.85 -23.18 14.18
CA GLU A 140 -13.85 -23.16 13.10
C GLU A 140 -14.54 -23.16 11.73
N MET A 141 -13.92 -22.57 10.70
CA MET A 141 -14.46 -22.70 9.36
C MET A 141 -14.00 -24.05 8.82
N PRO A 142 -14.83 -25.10 8.81
CA PRO A 142 -14.37 -26.40 8.34
C PRO A 142 -13.89 -26.26 6.90
N LYS A 143 -12.77 -26.91 6.57
CA LYS A 143 -12.30 -27.03 5.20
C LYS A 143 -13.43 -27.60 4.31
N VAL A 144 -13.91 -26.79 3.36
CA VAL A 144 -14.91 -27.19 2.36
C VAL A 144 -14.26 -27.23 1.00
N LYS A 145 -14.31 -28.39 0.34
CA LYS A 145 -13.72 -28.59 -0.99
C LYS A 145 -14.27 -27.59 -2.00
N GLY A 146 -13.38 -26.87 -2.67
CA GLY A 146 -13.74 -25.87 -3.69
C GLY A 146 -14.18 -24.51 -3.12
N ARG A 147 -14.14 -24.33 -1.80
CA ARG A 147 -14.45 -23.06 -1.13
C ARG A 147 -13.21 -22.51 -0.43
N PRO A 148 -12.38 -21.70 -1.11
CA PRO A 148 -11.19 -21.15 -0.50
C PRO A 148 -11.54 -20.13 0.58
N LEU A 149 -10.79 -20.13 1.68
CA LEU A 149 -10.72 -19.01 2.60
C LEU A 149 -10.04 -17.83 1.91
N LEU A 150 -10.65 -16.65 1.94
CA LEU A 150 -10.00 -15.48 1.34
C LEU A 150 -9.04 -14.85 2.35
N LEU A 151 -7.79 -14.64 1.94
CA LEU A 151 -6.77 -13.97 2.74
C LEU A 151 -6.51 -12.59 2.16
N THR A 152 -7.17 -11.55 2.68
CA THR A 152 -6.94 -10.19 2.21
C THR A 152 -5.61 -9.70 2.73
N VAL A 153 -4.71 -9.20 1.87
CA VAL A 153 -3.34 -8.84 2.26
C VAL A 153 -3.01 -7.38 1.98
N SER A 154 -2.32 -6.76 2.93
CA SER A 154 -1.65 -5.46 2.76
C SER A 154 -0.27 -5.52 3.42
N CYS A 155 0.69 -4.84 2.81
CA CYS A 155 2.09 -4.85 3.22
C CYS A 155 2.59 -3.42 3.45
N GLY A 156 3.38 -3.21 4.50
CA GLY A 156 4.05 -1.95 4.81
C GLY A 156 5.55 -1.99 4.48
N GLY A 157 6.15 -0.80 4.31
CA GLY A 157 7.61 -0.63 4.17
C GLY A 157 8.12 -0.47 2.74
N ALA A 158 7.60 -1.25 1.79
CA ALA A 158 7.98 -1.20 0.39
C ALA A 158 6.96 -0.46 -0.49
N ALA A 159 7.34 0.67 -1.08
CA ALA A 159 6.55 1.31 -2.11
C ALA A 159 6.70 0.53 -3.43
N PRO A 160 5.61 0.29 -4.16
CA PRO A 160 5.72 -0.26 -5.50
C PRO A 160 6.50 0.72 -6.39
N PRO A 161 7.30 0.21 -7.34
CA PRO A 161 7.94 1.06 -8.33
C PRO A 161 6.87 1.87 -9.07
N PRO A 162 7.16 3.12 -9.44
CA PRO A 162 6.22 3.94 -10.18
C PRO A 162 5.83 3.25 -11.49
N LEU A 163 4.53 3.29 -11.82
CA LEU A 163 4.00 2.69 -13.05
C LEU A 163 4.73 3.25 -14.28
N ALA A 164 5.17 2.35 -15.16
CA ALA A 164 5.78 2.71 -16.44
C ALA A 164 4.86 3.68 -17.20
N GLY A 165 5.39 4.87 -17.53
CA GLY A 165 4.65 5.97 -18.16
C GLY A 165 4.49 7.23 -17.28
N SER A 166 4.82 7.17 -15.98
CA SER A 166 4.98 8.37 -15.16
C SER A 166 6.42 8.89 -15.25
N MET A 167 6.70 9.78 -16.20
CA MET A 167 8.02 10.43 -16.34
C MET A 167 8.43 11.34 -15.16
N SER A 168 7.63 11.41 -14.08
CA SER A 168 7.87 12.28 -12.93
C SER A 168 8.40 11.57 -11.68
N ALA A 169 8.68 10.27 -11.75
CA ALA A 169 9.11 9.50 -10.58
C ALA A 169 10.38 8.69 -10.87
N MET A 170 11.46 9.37 -11.23
CA MET A 170 12.78 8.87 -10.81
C MET A 170 12.88 9.19 -9.31
N PRO A 171 13.12 8.22 -8.42
CA PRO A 171 13.49 8.56 -7.06
C PRO A 171 14.83 9.28 -7.16
N GLY A 172 14.81 10.61 -7.05
CA GLY A 172 16.03 11.37 -6.85
C GLY A 172 16.73 10.82 -5.60
N PRO A 173 18.08 10.86 -5.55
CA PRO A 173 18.80 10.46 -4.34
C PRO A 173 18.23 11.26 -3.17
N ARG A 174 17.65 10.55 -2.17
CA ARG A 174 17.25 11.21 -0.93
C ARG A 174 18.53 11.80 -0.33
N PRO A 175 18.56 13.10 0.03
CA PRO A 175 19.72 13.66 0.69
C PRO A 175 19.93 12.90 2.00
N ALA A 176 21.14 12.35 2.18
CA ALA A 176 21.58 11.75 3.42
C ALA A 176 21.65 12.82 4.51
N THR A 177 20.54 13.09 5.18
CA THR A 177 20.55 13.89 6.40
C THR A 177 20.95 12.97 7.54
N GLY A 178 22.26 12.90 7.79
CA GLY A 178 22.85 12.24 8.95
C GLY A 178 23.55 10.92 8.62
N GLY A 179 24.87 10.98 8.47
CA GLY A 179 25.77 9.83 8.61
C GLY A 179 25.69 8.74 7.55
N GLY A 180 26.23 8.99 6.35
CA GLY A 180 27.01 8.07 5.50
C GLY A 180 26.53 6.64 5.15
N ILE A 181 25.45 6.13 5.75
CA ILE A 181 24.93 4.78 5.57
C ILE A 181 23.75 4.92 4.62
N GLY A 182 23.99 4.48 3.37
CA GLY A 182 23.21 4.82 2.18
C GLY A 182 21.75 4.38 2.17
N CYS A 183 21.10 4.67 1.04
CA CYS A 183 19.72 4.31 0.71
C CYS A 183 19.44 2.82 0.95
N PHE A 184 18.94 2.45 2.13
CA PHE A 184 18.41 1.12 2.40
C PHE A 184 17.32 0.79 1.37
N GLU A 185 17.36 -0.42 0.80
CA GLU A 185 16.26 -0.90 -0.03
C GLU A 185 14.95 -0.87 0.78
N GLU A 186 13.84 -0.56 0.11
CA GLU A 186 12.55 -0.56 0.81
C GLU A 186 12.13 -2.02 1.10
N GLU A 187 12.31 -2.43 2.36
CA GLU A 187 11.99 -3.78 2.83
C GLU A 187 10.53 -3.94 3.28
N LEU A 188 10.04 -5.18 3.31
CA LEU A 188 8.77 -5.51 3.96
C LEU A 188 8.93 -5.41 5.47
N ILE A 189 8.19 -4.48 6.08
CA ILE A 189 8.27 -4.22 7.54
C ILE A 189 6.97 -4.52 8.28
N GLU A 190 5.87 -4.72 7.55
CA GLU A 190 4.57 -4.97 8.15
C GLU A 190 3.76 -5.89 7.25
N LEU A 191 3.19 -6.95 7.83
CA LEU A 191 2.29 -7.85 7.14
C LEU A 191 0.95 -7.89 7.87
N CYS A 192 -0.11 -7.51 7.17
CA CYS A 192 -1.48 -7.54 7.66
C CYS A 192 -2.32 -8.44 6.75
N ILE A 193 -2.96 -9.44 7.36
CA ILE A 193 -3.82 -10.39 6.70
C ILE A 193 -5.14 -10.48 7.47
N VAL A 194 -6.25 -10.51 6.74
CA VAL A 194 -7.56 -10.81 7.31
C VAL A 194 -8.19 -11.97 6.53
N ALA A 195 -8.62 -12.98 7.28
CA ALA A 195 -9.34 -14.12 6.76
C ALA A 195 -10.82 -13.78 6.60
N VAL A 196 -11.41 -14.10 5.45
CA VAL A 196 -12.80 -13.80 5.10
C VAL A 196 -13.51 -15.06 4.59
N ASP A 197 -14.67 -15.37 5.18
CA ASP A 197 -15.64 -16.30 4.63
C ASP A 197 -16.52 -15.53 3.63
N TRP A 198 -16.27 -15.78 2.35
CA TRP A 198 -16.94 -15.06 1.27
C TRP A 198 -18.38 -15.51 1.05
N GLU A 199 -18.78 -16.72 1.45
CA GLU A 199 -20.19 -17.15 1.33
C GLU A 199 -21.04 -16.47 2.38
N LYS A 200 -20.53 -16.36 3.61
CA LYS A 200 -21.19 -15.61 4.69
C LYS A 200 -21.00 -14.11 4.55
N ALA A 201 -20.03 -13.67 3.73
CA ALA A 201 -19.58 -12.30 3.63
C ALA A 201 -19.22 -11.69 4.99
N GLU A 202 -18.43 -12.46 5.75
CA GLU A 202 -17.99 -12.16 7.11
C GLU A 202 -16.48 -12.26 7.28
N GLU A 203 -15.95 -11.43 8.19
CA GLU A 203 -14.58 -11.57 8.67
C GLU A 203 -14.49 -12.80 9.59
N VAL A 204 -13.43 -13.59 9.47
CA VAL A 204 -13.20 -14.80 10.30
C VAL A 204 -12.13 -14.52 11.35
N SER A 205 -10.97 -14.01 10.92
CA SER A 205 -9.83 -13.80 11.81
C SER A 205 -8.85 -12.78 11.26
N ARG A 206 -7.98 -12.29 12.13
CA ARG A 206 -6.95 -11.30 11.82
C ARG A 206 -5.57 -11.83 12.14
N PHE A 207 -4.61 -11.51 11.28
CA PHE A 207 -3.20 -11.79 11.46
C PHE A 207 -2.40 -10.53 11.16
N HIS A 208 -1.52 -10.16 12.09
CA HIS A 208 -0.66 -9.00 11.93
C HIS A 208 0.69 -9.23 12.60
N ARG A 209 1.76 -8.88 11.90
CA ARG A 209 3.14 -8.85 12.42
C ARG A 209 3.90 -7.65 11.90
N PHE A 210 4.64 -7.00 12.81
CA PHE A 210 5.78 -6.18 12.45
C PHE A 210 6.96 -7.09 12.13
N ILE A 211 7.65 -6.78 11.05
CA ILE A 211 8.75 -7.56 10.50
C ILE A 211 10.01 -6.73 10.63
N ARG A 212 11.03 -7.32 11.23
CA ARG A 212 12.34 -6.70 11.30
C ARG A 212 13.00 -6.73 9.91
N PRO A 213 13.45 -5.59 9.37
CA PRO A 213 14.25 -5.55 8.14
C PRO A 213 15.54 -6.33 8.32
N GLY A 214 15.96 -7.03 7.28
CA GLY A 214 17.15 -7.90 7.35
C GLY A 214 18.46 -7.14 7.32
N GLU A 215 18.55 -6.11 6.47
CA GLU A 215 19.77 -5.30 6.35
C GLU A 215 20.15 -4.63 7.68
N TRP A 216 19.15 -4.42 8.53
CA TRP A 216 19.31 -3.86 9.86
C TRP A 216 19.92 -4.83 10.86
N ASP A 217 19.53 -6.10 10.83
CA ASP A 217 20.15 -7.11 11.69
C ASP A 217 21.63 -7.30 11.32
N GLU A 218 21.96 -7.26 10.03
CA GLU A 218 23.34 -7.38 9.55
C GLU A 218 24.23 -6.20 9.98
N LYS A 219 23.65 -4.99 10.12
CA LYS A 219 24.37 -3.74 10.41
C LYS A 219 24.06 -3.14 11.79
N ASP A 220 23.48 -3.90 12.72
CA ASP A 220 22.99 -3.37 14.02
C ASP A 220 24.08 -2.60 14.79
N ALA A 221 25.31 -3.13 14.85
CA ALA A 221 26.42 -2.47 15.53
C ALA A 221 26.80 -1.12 14.89
N GLU A 222 26.84 -1.05 13.56
CA GLU A 222 27.16 0.18 12.82
C GLU A 222 26.04 1.22 13.00
N MET A 223 24.78 0.78 12.90
CA MET A 223 23.63 1.66 13.09
C MET A 223 23.57 2.21 14.51
N ARG A 224 23.82 1.40 15.55
CA ARG A 224 23.84 1.87 16.94
C ARG A 224 24.96 2.86 17.24
N GLN A 225 26.03 2.85 16.44
CA GLN A 225 27.07 3.88 16.52
C GLN A 225 26.66 5.17 15.79
N ALA A 226 25.93 5.05 14.68
CA ALA A 226 25.55 6.17 13.84
C ALA A 226 24.28 6.91 14.30
N PHE A 227 23.38 6.25 15.02
CA PHE A 227 22.07 6.80 15.40
C PHE A 227 21.89 6.85 16.92
N PRO A 228 21.17 7.87 17.45
CA PRO A 228 20.84 7.95 18.87
C PRO A 228 20.03 6.75 19.38
N PRO A 229 20.17 6.37 20.68
CA PRO A 229 19.39 5.29 21.28
C PRO A 229 17.86 5.45 21.15
N SER A 230 17.37 6.69 21.10
CA SER A 230 15.95 7.03 20.88
C SER A 230 15.40 6.60 19.51
N CYS A 231 16.26 6.26 18.57
CA CYS A 231 15.87 5.72 17.26
C CYS A 231 15.55 4.23 17.33
N PHE A 232 15.99 3.54 18.38
CA PHE A 232 15.86 2.09 18.51
C PHE A 232 14.74 1.75 19.48
N ALA A 233 13.74 1.03 18.97
CA ALA A 233 12.62 0.62 19.76
C ALA A 233 12.90 -0.75 20.40
N PRO A 234 12.49 -0.99 21.65
CA PRO A 234 12.38 -2.34 22.20
C PRO A 234 11.16 -3.02 21.57
N THR A 235 11.30 -3.55 20.35
CA THR A 235 10.15 -4.09 19.59
C THR A 235 9.97 -5.59 19.77
N LYS A 236 8.74 -6.02 19.47
CA LYS A 236 8.38 -7.42 19.23
C LYS A 236 8.36 -7.75 17.73
N ALA A 237 9.06 -6.97 16.91
CA ALA A 237 9.14 -7.26 15.47
C ALA A 237 9.92 -8.56 15.27
N LEU A 238 9.36 -9.41 14.41
CA LEU A 238 9.85 -10.77 14.18
C LEU A 238 10.72 -10.84 12.94
N ALA A 239 11.62 -11.82 12.89
CA ALA A 239 12.24 -12.19 11.63
C ALA A 239 11.14 -12.69 10.66
N PHE A 240 11.34 -12.50 9.36
CA PHE A 240 10.31 -12.89 8.39
C PHE A 240 10.04 -14.40 8.37
N SER A 241 11.04 -15.23 8.66
CA SER A 241 10.89 -16.68 8.85
C SER A 241 9.88 -17.02 9.95
N ASP A 242 9.94 -16.29 11.08
CA ASP A 242 9.05 -16.52 12.22
C ASP A 242 7.63 -16.05 11.91
N VAL A 243 7.48 -14.98 11.11
CA VAL A 243 6.18 -14.54 10.60
C VAL A 243 5.54 -15.60 9.70
N LEU A 244 6.32 -16.29 8.88
CA LEU A 244 5.82 -17.40 8.06
C LEU A 244 5.47 -18.63 8.92
N ALA A 245 6.25 -18.93 9.95
CA ALA A 245 5.92 -19.98 10.91
C ALA A 245 4.57 -19.70 11.60
N ASP A 246 4.39 -18.48 12.11
CA ASP A 246 3.13 -18.04 12.70
C ASP A 246 1.96 -18.13 11.71
N LEU A 247 2.19 -17.85 10.43
CA LEU A 247 1.17 -17.96 9.39
C LEU A 247 0.80 -19.44 9.11
N MET A 248 1.80 -20.33 9.12
CA MET A 248 1.61 -21.78 8.98
C MET A 248 0.90 -22.40 10.18
N ASP A 249 0.99 -21.81 11.37
CA ASP A 249 0.17 -22.23 12.51
C ASP A 249 -1.25 -21.63 12.44
N TRP A 250 -1.36 -20.38 12.00
CA TRP A 250 -2.65 -19.68 11.97
C TRP A 250 -3.62 -20.26 10.94
N LEU A 251 -3.16 -20.52 9.71
CA LEU A 251 -4.04 -20.95 8.62
C LEU A 251 -4.72 -22.32 8.84
N PRO A 252 -4.01 -23.41 9.22
CA PRO A 252 -4.65 -24.70 9.49
C PRO A 252 -5.66 -24.62 10.64
N ASN A 253 -5.35 -23.85 11.69
CA ASN A 253 -6.26 -23.62 12.81
C ASN A 253 -7.57 -22.95 12.37
N LEU A 254 -7.53 -22.03 11.40
CA LEU A 254 -8.75 -21.43 10.85
C LEU A 254 -9.60 -22.43 10.04
N LEU A 255 -8.93 -23.38 9.39
CA LEU A 255 -9.54 -24.40 8.54
C LEU A 255 -10.01 -25.63 9.33
N GLY A 256 -9.67 -25.72 10.63
CA GLY A 256 -9.98 -26.88 11.48
C GLY A 256 -9.23 -28.15 11.06
N VAL A 257 -8.03 -28.02 10.51
CA VAL A 257 -7.21 -29.14 10.00
C VAL A 257 -5.75 -29.02 10.44
N THR A 258 -4.99 -30.10 10.27
CA THR A 258 -3.54 -30.08 10.48
C THR A 258 -2.79 -29.42 9.31
N LEU A 259 -1.54 -29.00 9.52
CA LEU A 259 -0.73 -28.36 8.48
C LEU A 259 -0.56 -29.25 7.24
N ASP A 260 -0.38 -30.56 7.43
CA ASP A 260 -0.21 -31.55 6.34
C ASP A 260 -1.47 -31.71 5.47
N GLU A 261 -2.63 -31.31 5.98
CA GLU A 261 -3.90 -31.37 5.28
C GLU A 261 -4.23 -30.09 4.51
N VAL A 262 -3.47 -29.00 4.71
CA VAL A 262 -3.69 -27.74 3.98
C VAL A 262 -3.09 -27.86 2.58
N SER A 263 -3.88 -27.44 1.59
CA SER A 263 -3.52 -27.37 0.18
C SER A 263 -3.61 -25.93 -0.33
N PRO A 264 -2.86 -25.56 -1.39
CA PRO A 264 -2.94 -24.22 -2.00
C PRO A 264 -4.36 -23.82 -2.45
N GLU A 265 -5.23 -24.80 -2.70
CA GLU A 265 -6.63 -24.59 -3.10
C GLU A 265 -7.53 -24.16 -1.94
N ASP A 266 -7.12 -24.37 -0.69
CA ASP A 266 -7.92 -24.07 0.50
C ASP A 266 -7.95 -22.59 0.86
N PHE A 267 -7.04 -21.79 0.31
CA PHE A 267 -6.99 -20.35 0.54
C PHE A 267 -6.62 -19.56 -0.71
N LEU A 268 -7.15 -18.36 -0.85
CA LEU A 268 -6.86 -17.48 -1.98
C LEU A 268 -6.49 -16.09 -1.47
N TRP A 269 -5.30 -15.62 -1.84
CA TRP A 269 -4.89 -14.24 -1.58
C TRP A 269 -5.79 -13.27 -2.30
N VAL A 270 -6.22 -12.21 -1.61
CA VAL A 270 -6.93 -11.07 -2.18
C VAL A 270 -6.11 -9.82 -1.92
N SER A 271 -5.55 -9.24 -2.97
CA SER A 271 -4.66 -8.09 -2.87
C SER A 271 -5.22 -6.89 -3.63
N PRO A 272 -4.92 -5.65 -3.19
CA PRO A 272 -5.31 -4.46 -3.92
C PRO A 272 -4.68 -4.41 -5.33
N ARG A 273 -3.48 -4.99 -5.47
CA ARG A 273 -2.66 -5.04 -6.68
C ARG A 273 -1.92 -6.37 -6.76
N ASP A 274 -1.34 -6.67 -7.92
CA ASP A 274 -0.47 -7.85 -8.06
C ASP A 274 0.86 -7.71 -7.33
N TRP A 275 1.29 -6.49 -7.01
CA TRP A 275 2.63 -6.19 -6.50
C TRP A 275 2.99 -6.99 -5.25
N GLU A 276 2.07 -7.06 -4.27
CA GLU A 276 2.33 -7.69 -2.98
C GLU A 276 2.68 -9.18 -3.13
N ILE A 277 1.90 -9.94 -3.90
CA ILE A 277 2.10 -11.39 -4.10
C ILE A 277 3.12 -11.69 -5.20
N GLN A 278 3.12 -10.91 -6.29
CA GLN A 278 3.98 -11.17 -7.43
C GLN A 278 5.45 -10.85 -7.13
N ASN A 279 5.71 -9.77 -6.39
CA ASN A 279 7.06 -9.21 -6.24
C ASN A 279 7.50 -9.11 -4.79
N LEU A 280 6.71 -8.47 -3.92
CA LEU A 280 7.17 -8.10 -2.58
C LEU A 280 7.41 -9.32 -1.69
N LEU A 281 6.41 -10.18 -1.51
CA LEU A 281 6.54 -11.39 -0.69
C LEU A 281 7.61 -12.36 -1.24
N PRO A 282 7.68 -12.67 -2.56
CA PRO A 282 8.76 -13.47 -3.12
C PRO A 282 10.16 -12.94 -2.83
N ARG A 283 10.38 -11.62 -2.97
CA ARG A 283 11.68 -11.01 -2.68
C ARG A 283 12.05 -11.19 -1.22
N ARG A 284 11.08 -10.99 -0.31
CA ARG A 284 11.32 -11.19 1.13
C ARG A 284 11.57 -12.64 1.48
N CYS A 285 10.87 -13.59 0.85
CA CYS A 285 11.11 -15.02 1.00
C CYS A 285 12.52 -15.40 0.54
N ALA A 286 12.96 -14.92 -0.64
CA ALA A 286 14.30 -15.18 -1.16
C ALA A 286 15.38 -14.62 -0.23
N TYR A 287 15.21 -13.40 0.27
CA TYR A 287 16.13 -12.79 1.23
C TYR A 287 16.21 -13.59 2.53
N ALA A 288 15.06 -14.02 3.07
CA ALA A 288 15.00 -14.80 4.30
C ALA A 288 15.38 -16.29 4.13
N GLY A 289 15.81 -16.72 2.93
CA GLY A 289 16.20 -18.11 2.67
C GLY A 289 15.04 -19.11 2.77
N VAL A 290 13.81 -18.67 2.52
CA VAL A 290 12.60 -19.53 2.58
C VAL A 290 12.65 -20.53 1.43
N ASP A 291 12.36 -21.80 1.74
CA ASP A 291 12.36 -22.89 0.75
C ASP A 291 11.42 -22.61 -0.43
N GLY A 292 11.87 -22.97 -1.64
CA GLY A 292 11.12 -22.71 -2.88
C GLY A 292 9.77 -23.41 -2.92
N GLY A 293 9.65 -24.62 -2.35
CA GLY A 293 8.38 -25.34 -2.27
C GLY A 293 7.38 -24.62 -1.37
N LEU A 294 7.83 -24.05 -0.25
CA LEU A 294 6.98 -23.25 0.63
C LEU A 294 6.56 -21.92 -0.02
N GLN A 295 7.47 -21.28 -0.76
CA GLN A 295 7.12 -20.10 -1.56
C GLN A 295 6.06 -20.43 -2.62
N ASP A 296 6.22 -21.55 -3.32
CA ASP A 296 5.30 -22.02 -4.34
C ASP A 296 3.92 -22.36 -3.74
N PHE A 297 3.90 -22.97 -2.55
CA PHE A 297 2.67 -23.27 -1.83
C PHE A 297 1.82 -22.01 -1.59
N PHE A 298 2.43 -20.91 -1.14
CA PHE A 298 1.69 -19.68 -0.84
C PHE A 298 1.48 -18.76 -2.05
N LEU A 299 2.46 -18.64 -2.94
CA LEU A 299 2.55 -17.45 -3.82
C LEU A 299 2.31 -17.76 -5.29
N ARG A 300 1.73 -18.92 -5.62
CA ARG A 300 1.41 -19.32 -7.00
C ARG A 300 0.08 -18.81 -7.53
N ARG A 301 -0.87 -18.47 -6.66
CA ARG A 301 -2.19 -17.97 -7.09
C ARG A 301 -2.67 -16.82 -6.23
N TRP A 302 -3.30 -15.83 -6.85
CA TRP A 302 -3.93 -14.74 -6.12
C TRP A 302 -5.03 -14.08 -6.93
N CYS A 303 -5.74 -13.19 -6.26
CA CYS A 303 -6.83 -12.42 -6.77
C CYS A 303 -6.53 -10.93 -6.59
N CYS A 304 -6.26 -10.25 -7.71
CA CYS A 304 -6.10 -8.80 -7.75
C CYS A 304 -7.48 -8.14 -7.82
N LEU A 305 -7.80 -7.31 -6.82
CA LEU A 305 -9.11 -6.63 -6.75
C LEU A 305 -9.42 -5.81 -8.00
N LYS A 306 -8.43 -5.17 -8.63
CA LYS A 306 -8.65 -4.43 -9.87
C LYS A 306 -9.24 -5.32 -10.96
N ASP A 307 -8.71 -6.51 -11.13
CA ASP A 307 -9.18 -7.45 -12.15
C ASP A 307 -10.51 -8.09 -11.77
N VAL A 308 -10.77 -8.28 -10.48
CA VAL A 308 -12.11 -8.66 -9.99
C VAL A 308 -13.15 -7.62 -10.41
N PHE A 309 -12.89 -6.33 -10.22
CA PHE A 309 -13.83 -5.29 -10.66
C PHE A 309 -14.07 -5.32 -12.17
N ARG A 310 -13.01 -5.57 -12.97
CA ARG A 310 -13.14 -5.71 -14.42
C ARG A 310 -14.05 -6.87 -14.79
N GLN A 311 -13.83 -8.06 -14.23
CA GLN A 311 -14.62 -9.25 -14.54
C GLN A 311 -16.04 -9.14 -13.98
N HIS A 312 -16.17 -8.84 -12.70
CA HIS A 312 -17.45 -8.89 -11.99
C HIS A 312 -18.44 -7.81 -12.47
N PHE A 313 -17.95 -6.62 -12.84
CA PHE A 313 -18.78 -5.53 -13.35
C PHE A 313 -18.67 -5.33 -14.87
N ALA A 314 -18.02 -6.26 -15.59
CA ALA A 314 -17.78 -6.18 -17.04
C ALA A 314 -17.19 -4.83 -17.48
N LEU A 315 -16.20 -4.31 -16.73
CA LEU A 315 -15.60 -3.02 -17.00
C LEU A 315 -14.39 -3.15 -17.93
N PRO A 316 -14.23 -2.23 -18.91
CA PRO A 316 -12.96 -2.09 -19.61
C PRO A 316 -11.88 -1.66 -18.62
N ASN A 317 -10.62 -1.96 -18.95
CA ASN A 317 -9.49 -1.74 -18.06
C ASN A 317 -9.32 -0.28 -17.63
N GLU A 318 -9.69 0.67 -18.50
CA GLU A 318 -9.62 2.11 -18.27
C GLU A 318 -10.71 2.61 -17.31
N ALA A 319 -11.87 1.93 -17.29
CA ALA A 319 -12.99 2.28 -16.42
C ALA A 319 -12.93 1.58 -15.06
N ALA A 320 -12.15 0.51 -14.93
CA ALA A 320 -11.99 -0.19 -13.67
C ALA A 320 -11.35 0.72 -12.61
N PRO A 321 -11.93 0.80 -11.40
CA PRO A 321 -11.42 1.69 -10.36
C PRO A 321 -9.98 1.31 -9.98
N ASN A 322 -9.07 2.26 -10.14
CA ASN A 322 -7.67 2.09 -9.76
C ASN A 322 -7.47 2.64 -8.34
N GLY A 323 -7.19 1.75 -7.40
CA GLY A 323 -6.92 2.07 -6.00
C GLY A 323 -8.14 1.94 -5.07
N LEU A 324 -7.85 1.71 -3.79
CA LEU A 324 -8.84 1.31 -2.78
C LEU A 324 -9.94 2.34 -2.55
N SER A 325 -9.62 3.64 -2.52
CA SER A 325 -10.64 4.68 -2.37
C SER A 325 -11.62 4.74 -3.55
N ALA A 326 -11.14 4.49 -4.76
CA ALA A 326 -11.98 4.47 -5.96
C ALA A 326 -12.89 3.23 -5.95
N MET A 327 -12.34 2.06 -5.58
CA MET A 327 -13.09 0.81 -5.44
C MET A 327 -14.18 0.92 -4.36
N ALA A 328 -13.85 1.45 -3.18
CA ALA A 328 -14.81 1.67 -2.10
C ALA A 328 -15.96 2.59 -2.54
N ARG A 329 -15.63 3.71 -3.21
CA ARG A 329 -16.64 4.64 -3.76
C ARG A 329 -17.52 3.97 -4.81
N TYR A 330 -16.93 3.17 -5.70
CA TYR A 330 -17.67 2.45 -6.74
C TYR A 330 -18.73 1.52 -6.12
N LEU A 331 -18.41 0.92 -4.98
CA LEU A 331 -19.34 0.08 -4.21
C LEU A 331 -20.31 0.89 -3.31
N GLY A 332 -20.34 2.22 -3.43
CA GLY A 332 -21.22 3.09 -2.63
C GLY A 332 -20.77 3.28 -1.18
N GLN A 333 -19.53 2.92 -0.83
CA GLN A 333 -19.01 3.08 0.53
C GLN A 333 -18.53 4.52 0.77
N ALA A 334 -18.81 5.05 1.96
CA ALA A 334 -18.34 6.36 2.36
C ALA A 334 -16.81 6.41 2.46
N PRO A 335 -16.18 7.58 2.20
CA PRO A 335 -14.77 7.79 2.50
C PRO A 335 -14.48 7.43 3.96
N SER A 336 -13.41 6.68 4.21
CA SER A 336 -13.00 6.43 5.59
C SER A 336 -12.20 7.64 6.09
N ASP A 337 -12.77 8.40 7.01
CA ASP A 337 -12.08 9.50 7.70
C ASP A 337 -10.89 9.03 8.55
N LYS A 338 -10.76 7.70 8.73
CA LYS A 338 -9.71 7.05 9.52
C LYS A 338 -8.42 6.79 8.76
N ALA A 339 -8.30 7.19 7.49
CA ALA A 339 -7.09 7.00 6.65
C ALA A 339 -5.83 7.78 7.13
N LYS A 340 -5.77 8.16 8.41
CA LYS A 340 -4.68 8.91 9.04
C LYS A 340 -3.69 8.02 9.80
N ARG A 341 -3.87 6.69 9.90
CA ARG A 341 -2.88 5.84 10.58
C ARG A 341 -2.04 5.09 9.55
N THR A 342 -0.73 5.27 9.70
CA THR A 342 0.39 5.01 8.79
C THR A 342 0.71 3.53 8.54
N PHE A 343 -0.19 2.62 8.90
CA PHE A 343 0.03 1.17 8.90
C PHE A 343 -0.79 0.46 7.83
N CYS A 344 -0.30 -0.68 7.35
CA CYS A 344 -1.01 -1.50 6.37
C CYS A 344 -2.30 -2.13 6.95
N MET A 345 -2.48 -2.11 8.28
CA MET A 345 -3.75 -2.43 8.97
C MET A 345 -4.97 -1.64 8.48
N ASP A 346 -4.85 -0.32 8.32
CA ASP A 346 -5.96 0.53 7.88
C ASP A 346 -6.24 0.33 6.40
N GLU A 347 -5.19 0.15 5.59
CA GLU A 347 -5.31 -0.21 4.18
C GLU A 347 -6.06 -1.54 4.04
N ASN A 348 -5.66 -2.56 4.79
CA ASN A 348 -6.27 -3.88 4.77
C ASN A 348 -7.74 -3.82 5.22
N ALA A 349 -8.08 -3.00 6.20
CA ALA A 349 -9.48 -2.79 6.59
C ALA A 349 -10.34 -2.28 5.42
N ILE A 350 -9.77 -1.49 4.48
CA ILE A 350 -10.48 -1.09 3.26
C ILE A 350 -10.59 -2.28 2.28
N VAL A 351 -9.50 -3.05 2.09
CA VAL A 351 -9.50 -4.27 1.27
C VAL A 351 -10.58 -5.25 1.74
N VAL A 352 -10.68 -5.49 3.05
CA VAL A 352 -11.72 -6.33 3.67
C VAL A 352 -13.11 -5.80 3.35
N ARG A 353 -13.39 -4.51 3.59
CA ARG A 353 -14.72 -3.95 3.29
C ARG A 353 -15.10 -4.07 1.81
N ILE A 354 -14.15 -3.91 0.90
CA ILE A 354 -14.37 -4.10 -0.54
C ILE A 354 -14.67 -5.57 -0.82
N THR A 355 -13.87 -6.48 -0.29
CA THR A 355 -14.00 -7.93 -0.47
C THR A 355 -15.35 -8.45 0.02
N LEU A 356 -15.77 -8.06 1.23
CA LEU A 356 -17.07 -8.44 1.80
C LEU A 356 -18.23 -7.89 0.97
N GLU A 357 -18.12 -6.66 0.45
CA GLU A 357 -19.18 -6.07 -0.36
C GLU A 357 -19.27 -6.71 -1.76
N LEU A 358 -18.13 -7.07 -2.37
CA LEU A 358 -18.12 -7.88 -3.59
C LEU A 358 -18.81 -9.23 -3.37
N ALA A 359 -18.48 -9.91 -2.27
CA ALA A 359 -19.13 -11.16 -1.88
C ALA A 359 -20.66 -11.01 -1.73
N ARG A 360 -21.14 -9.96 -1.04
CA ARG A 360 -22.58 -9.65 -0.94
C ARG A 360 -23.26 -9.37 -2.28
N LYS A 361 -22.51 -8.85 -3.26
CA LYS A 361 -22.99 -8.64 -4.63
C LYS A 361 -22.89 -9.89 -5.52
N GLY A 362 -22.57 -11.05 -4.93
CA GLY A 362 -22.56 -12.34 -5.64
C GLY A 362 -21.26 -12.63 -6.36
N TRP A 363 -20.16 -11.95 -6.03
CA TRP A 363 -18.85 -12.33 -6.53
C TRP A 363 -18.48 -13.72 -6.00
N LYS A 364 -18.13 -14.62 -6.92
CA LYS A 364 -17.56 -15.94 -6.62
C LYS A 364 -16.05 -15.87 -6.80
N PRO A 365 -15.27 -16.00 -5.72
CA PRO A 365 -13.83 -15.80 -5.78
C PRO A 365 -13.15 -16.82 -6.69
N THR A 366 -12.32 -16.30 -7.59
CA THR A 366 -11.43 -17.06 -8.46
C THR A 366 -10.10 -16.31 -8.52
N ALA A 367 -9.01 -17.04 -8.76
CA ALA A 367 -7.71 -16.39 -8.97
C ALA A 367 -7.77 -15.58 -10.26
N THR A 368 -7.21 -14.37 -10.26
CA THR A 368 -7.07 -13.55 -11.48
C THR A 368 -5.65 -13.59 -12.05
N ALA A 369 -4.71 -14.14 -11.29
CA ALA A 369 -3.34 -14.39 -11.73
C ALA A 369 -2.78 -15.66 -11.09
N TRP A 370 -1.89 -16.31 -11.82
CA TRP A 370 -1.23 -17.53 -11.39
C TRP A 370 0.18 -17.70 -11.98
N ARG A 371 1.01 -18.57 -11.40
CA ARG A 371 2.31 -19.01 -11.94
C ARG A 371 2.64 -20.45 -11.55
N GLU A 372 3.48 -21.11 -12.34
CA GLU A 372 3.92 -22.49 -12.08
C GLU A 372 4.87 -22.61 -10.89
N SER A 373 5.70 -21.60 -10.69
CA SER A 373 6.56 -21.44 -9.51
C SER A 373 6.85 -19.96 -9.30
N VAL A 374 7.41 -19.59 -8.15
CA VAL A 374 7.75 -18.20 -7.84
C VAL A 374 8.74 -17.59 -8.83
N MET A 375 9.58 -18.42 -9.45
CA MET A 375 10.54 -18.02 -10.48
C MET A 375 9.94 -18.01 -11.90
N ALA A 376 8.76 -18.60 -12.09
CA ALA A 376 8.11 -18.65 -13.40
C ALA A 376 7.40 -17.32 -13.74
N PRO A 377 7.23 -17.01 -15.03
CA PRO A 377 6.40 -15.88 -15.46
C PRO A 377 4.98 -15.99 -14.92
N THR A 378 4.38 -14.86 -14.59
CA THR A 378 2.99 -14.79 -14.16
C THR A 378 2.04 -14.76 -15.35
N THR A 379 1.04 -15.64 -15.32
CA THR A 379 -0.09 -15.63 -16.24
C THR A 379 -1.25 -14.85 -15.61
N PHE A 380 -1.69 -13.80 -16.29
CA PHE A 380 -2.84 -12.99 -15.90
C PHE A 380 -4.06 -13.45 -16.69
N LEU A 381 -5.21 -13.60 -16.03
CA LEU A 381 -6.45 -13.98 -16.71
C LEU A 381 -7.04 -12.86 -17.56
N LEU A 382 -6.63 -11.61 -17.32
CA LEU A 382 -7.03 -10.47 -18.12
C LEU A 382 -5.79 -9.82 -18.76
N PRO A 383 -5.92 -9.29 -19.99
CA PRO A 383 -4.87 -8.49 -20.61
C PRO A 383 -4.50 -7.29 -19.71
N ARG A 384 -3.21 -6.98 -19.63
CA ARG A 384 -2.70 -5.79 -18.94
C ARG A 384 -2.99 -4.55 -19.78
N ARG A 385 -2.87 -3.38 -19.13
CA ARG A 385 -2.98 -2.09 -19.82
C ARG A 385 -1.89 -1.99 -20.88
N GLY A 386 -2.28 -1.87 -22.15
CA GLY A 386 -1.36 -1.77 -23.29
C GLY A 386 -1.10 -3.09 -24.01
N ASP A 387 -1.62 -4.21 -23.51
CA ASP A 387 -1.65 -5.45 -24.27
C ASP A 387 -2.69 -5.30 -25.38
N ILE A 388 -2.23 -5.24 -26.63
CA ILE A 388 -3.11 -5.35 -27.80
C ILE A 388 -3.51 -6.83 -27.86
N PRO A 389 -4.82 -7.16 -27.83
CA PRO A 389 -5.25 -8.54 -28.05
C PRO A 389 -4.66 -9.01 -29.39
N ALA A 390 -4.02 -10.18 -29.40
CA ALA A 390 -3.65 -10.79 -30.67
C ALA A 390 -4.94 -10.88 -31.53
N PRO A 391 -4.91 -10.47 -32.80
CA PRO A 391 -6.09 -10.57 -33.65
C PRO A 391 -6.56 -12.02 -33.63
N GLU A 392 -7.85 -12.23 -33.34
CA GLU A 392 -8.47 -13.54 -33.40
C GLU A 392 -8.16 -14.12 -34.78
N ALA A 393 -7.43 -15.23 -34.82
CA ALA A 393 -7.21 -15.95 -36.05
C ALA A 393 -8.59 -16.43 -36.52
N GLU A 394 -9.13 -15.80 -37.56
CA GLU A 394 -10.33 -16.29 -38.22
C GLU A 394 -10.08 -17.76 -38.58
N PRO A 395 -11.02 -18.67 -38.26
CA PRO A 395 -10.89 -20.05 -38.68
C PRO A 395 -10.81 -20.07 -40.21
N LEU A 396 -9.73 -20.65 -40.72
CA LEU A 396 -9.59 -20.95 -42.15
C LEU A 396 -10.82 -21.75 -42.58
N ALA A 397 -11.65 -21.10 -43.40
CA ALA A 397 -12.85 -21.68 -44.00
C ALA A 397 -12.50 -22.74 -45.06
#